data_AF-A0A9X2NYK6-F1
#
_entry.id   AF-A0A9X2NYK6-F1
#
_cell.length_a   1.000
_cell.length_b   1.000
_cell.length_c   1.000
_cell.angle_alpha   90.00
_cell.angle_beta   90.00
_cell.angle_gamma   90.00
#
_symmetry.space_group_name_H-M   'P 1'
#
loop_
_entity.id
_entity.type
_entity.pdbx_description
1 polymer ?
#
loop_
_entity_poly.entity_id
_entity_poly.type
_entity_poly.pdbx_seq_one_letter_code
_entity_poly.pdbx_strand_id
1 'polypeptide(L)'
;MEMDKETEVWFAMRATYRRELEAMHLLEKANLGCFIPMQYKISIRRGRKVRALVPVIRNLVFVHARPSEVQRFKSQITYLQYITDTRSG
;
A
#
# COMPACT_ATOMS: atom_id res chain seq x y z
N MET A 1 -26.63 20.73 -7.06
CA MET A 1 -25.21 20.57 -6.70
C MET A 1 -24.82 19.18 -7.12
N GLU A 2 -24.04 19.04 -8.18
CA GLU A 2 -23.46 17.75 -8.55
C GLU A 2 -22.64 17.27 -7.35
N MET A 3 -23.17 16.25 -6.67
CA MET A 3 -22.40 15.50 -5.71
C MET A 3 -21.41 14.71 -6.57
N ASP A 4 -20.26 15.34 -6.84
CA ASP A 4 -19.17 14.74 -7.61
C ASP A 4 -18.92 13.36 -6.99
N LYS A 5 -19.38 12.31 -7.67
CA LYS A 5 -19.27 10.95 -7.17
C LYS A 5 -17.79 10.65 -7.25
N GLU A 6 -17.10 10.78 -6.12
CA GLU A 6 -15.69 10.43 -6.01
C GLU A 6 -15.49 9.07 -6.70
N THR A 7 -14.76 9.09 -7.81
CA THR A 7 -14.43 7.90 -8.57
C THR A 7 -13.27 7.20 -7.91
N GLU A 8 -13.27 5.87 -7.96
CA GLU A 8 -12.11 5.10 -7.54
C GLU A 8 -10.93 5.38 -8.47
N VAL A 9 -9.77 5.65 -7.88
CA VAL A 9 -8.52 5.89 -8.59
C VAL A 9 -7.38 5.16 -7.89
N TRP A 10 -6.26 4.99 -8.58
CA TRP A 10 -5.05 4.39 -8.02
C TRP A 10 -4.19 5.44 -7.33
N PHE A 11 -3.90 5.22 -6.05
CA PHE A 11 -2.96 6.00 -5.25
C PHE A 11 -1.68 5.21 -5.03
N ALA A 12 -0.54 5.87 -5.20
CA ALA A 12 0.74 5.32 -4.78
C ALA A 12 1.06 5.82 -3.37
N MET A 13 1.14 4.89 -2.42
CA MET A 13 1.38 5.15 -1.00
C MET A 13 2.67 4.52 -0.51
N ARG A 14 3.26 5.14 0.52
CA ARG A 14 4.47 4.73 1.21
C ARG A 14 4.13 4.07 2.54
N ALA A 15 4.36 2.77 2.67
CA ALA A 15 4.30 2.04 3.94
C ALA A 15 5.69 2.00 4.60
N THR A 16 5.93 2.85 5.59
CA THR A 16 7.22 2.95 6.27
C THR A 16 7.58 1.68 7.05
N TYR A 17 8.89 1.44 7.22
CA TYR A 17 9.43 0.28 7.95
C TYR A 17 9.11 -1.10 7.34
N ARG A 18 8.98 -1.19 6.00
CA ARG A 18 8.65 -2.44 5.28
C ARG A 18 7.37 -3.11 5.80
N ARG A 19 6.36 -2.28 6.07
CA ARG A 19 5.03 -2.70 6.51
C ARG A 19 4.05 -2.79 5.33
N GLU A 20 4.54 -3.05 4.12
CA GLU A 20 3.70 -3.14 2.93
C GLU A 20 2.66 -4.25 3.08
N LEU A 21 3.09 -5.45 3.52
CA LEU A 21 2.18 -6.59 3.73
C LEU A 21 1.18 -6.37 4.88
N GLU A 22 1.58 -5.62 5.91
CA GLU A 22 0.67 -5.25 7.01
C GLU A 22 -0.38 -4.24 6.52
N ALA A 23 0.05 -3.24 5.74
CA ALA A 23 -0.86 -2.29 5.10
C ALA A 23 -1.85 -2.99 4.16
N MET A 24 -1.37 -3.93 3.34
CA MET A 24 -2.21 -4.77 2.47
C MET A 24 -3.30 -5.48 3.26
N HIS A 25 -2.94 -6.15 4.37
CA HIS A 25 -3.91 -6.85 5.21
C HIS A 25 -4.97 -5.92 5.80
N LEU A 26 -4.57 -4.72 6.24
CA LEU A 26 -5.52 -3.73 6.76
C LEU A 26 -6.44 -3.18 5.66
N LEU A 27 -5.92 -2.98 4.44
CA LEU A 27 -6.69 -2.51 3.27
C LEU A 27 -7.71 -3.57 2.84
N GLU A 28 -7.29 -4.84 2.74
CA GLU A 28 -8.18 -5.97 2.45
C GLU A 28 -9.29 -6.09 3.49
N LYS A 29 -8.97 -5.94 4.78
CA LYS A 29 -9.97 -5.93 5.86
C LYS A 29 -10.96 -4.77 5.75
N ALA A 30 -10.51 -3.63 5.22
CA ALA A 30 -11.36 -2.48 4.94
C ALA A 30 -12.10 -2.59 3.59
N ASN A 31 -11.95 -3.70 2.87
CA ASN A 31 -12.50 -3.92 1.52
C ASN A 31 -12.02 -2.88 0.49
N LEU A 32 -10.79 -2.39 0.66
CA LEU A 32 -10.14 -1.47 -0.28
C LEU A 32 -9.20 -2.25 -1.19
N GLY A 33 -9.26 -1.96 -2.50
CA GLY A 33 -8.37 -2.57 -3.47
C GLY A 33 -6.93 -2.18 -3.19
N CYS A 34 -6.00 -3.14 -3.25
CA CYS A 34 -4.58 -2.83 -3.11
C CYS A 34 -3.71 -3.75 -3.95
N PHE A 35 -2.52 -3.27 -4.28
CA PHE A 35 -1.54 -4.01 -5.06
C PHE A 35 -0.13 -3.68 -4.57
N ILE A 36 0.67 -4.71 -4.35
CA ILE A 36 2.11 -4.60 -4.10
C ILE A 36 2.80 -5.38 -5.21
N PRO A 37 3.74 -4.77 -5.95
CA PRO A 37 4.52 -5.53 -6.92
C PRO A 37 5.40 -6.53 -6.16
N MET A 38 5.15 -7.83 -6.37
CA MET A 38 5.85 -8.93 -5.70
C MET A 38 6.79 -9.68 -6.65
N GLN A 39 7.88 -10.22 -6.10
CA GLN A 39 8.81 -11.10 -6.82
C GLN A 39 9.21 -12.29 -5.97
N TYR A 40 9.62 -13.38 -6.62
CA TYR A 40 10.20 -14.52 -5.95
C TYR A 40 11.71 -14.35 -5.78
N LYS A 41 12.20 -14.54 -4.55
CA LYS A 41 13.62 -14.52 -4.22
C LYS A 41 14.00 -15.77 -3.45
N ILE A 42 15.15 -16.35 -3.78
CA ILE A 42 15.72 -17.44 -2.97
C ILE A 42 16.30 -16.83 -1.69
N SER A 43 15.86 -17.36 -0.54
CA SER A 43 16.36 -17.02 0.80
C SER A 43 16.84 -18.28 1.51
N ILE A 44 17.81 -18.14 2.41
CA ILE A 44 18.24 -19.26 3.24
C ILE A 44 17.48 -19.16 4.57
N ARG A 45 16.70 -20.20 4.89
CA ARG A 45 16.02 -20.33 6.19
C ARG A 45 16.41 -21.65 6.82
N ARG A 46 16.99 -21.61 8.03
CA ARG A 46 17.46 -22.80 8.76
C ARG A 46 18.36 -23.71 7.88
N GLY A 47 19.31 -23.11 7.16
CA GLY A 47 20.24 -23.83 6.28
C GLY A 47 19.67 -24.34 4.95
N ARG A 48 18.37 -24.14 4.67
CA ARG A 48 17.73 -24.60 3.43
C ARG A 48 17.39 -23.43 2.50
N LYS A 49 17.57 -23.62 1.19
CA LYS A 49 17.11 -22.67 0.16
C LYS A 49 15.58 -22.73 0.07
N VAL A 50 14.93 -21.58 0.27
CA VAL A 50 13.48 -21.42 0.21
C VAL A 50 13.14 -20.28 -0.74
N ARG A 51 12.18 -20.49 -1.63
CA ARG A 51 11.62 -19.46 -2.50
C ARG A 51 10.62 -18.63 -1.69
N ALA A 52 10.93 -17.36 -1.46
CA ALA A 52 10.08 -16.43 -0.73
C ALA A 52 9.48 -15.39 -1.70
N LEU A 53 8.20 -15.08 -1.53
CA LEU A 53 7.55 -13.95 -2.21
C LEU A 53 7.83 -12.68 -1.41
N VAL A 54 8.45 -11.68 -2.04
CA VAL A 54 8.87 -10.43 -1.39
C VAL A 54 8.50 -9.22 -2.23
N PRO A 55 8.26 -8.04 -1.63
CA PRO A 55 8.07 -6.80 -2.38
C PRO A 55 9.25 -6.51 -3.32
N VAL A 56 8.93 -6.11 -4.55
CA VAL A 56 9.92 -5.65 -5.55
C VAL A 56 10.50 -4.32 -5.13
N ILE A 57 9.62 -3.38 -4.78
CA ILE A 57 9.96 -2.03 -4.36
C ILE A 57 9.65 -1.91 -2.87
N ARG A 58 10.64 -1.44 -2.10
CA ARG A 58 10.47 -1.23 -0.67
C ARG A 58 9.52 -0.08 -0.40
N ASN A 59 8.69 -0.27 0.60
CA ASN A 59 7.71 0.65 1.16
C ASN A 59 6.63 1.09 0.17
N LEU A 60 6.44 0.46 -1.00
CA LEU A 60 5.46 0.87 -2.00
C LEU A 60 4.19 0.02 -1.92
N VAL A 61 3.04 0.67 -1.81
CA VAL A 61 1.71 0.06 -1.89
C VAL A 61 0.84 0.89 -2.82
N PHE A 62 0.18 0.24 -3.78
CA PHE A 62 -0.87 0.87 -4.58
C PHE A 62 -2.23 0.61 -3.92
N VAL A 63 -3.07 1.64 -3.84
CA VAL A 63 -4.42 1.56 -3.26
C VAL A 63 -5.43 2.03 -4.29
N HIS A 64 -6.45 1.21 -4.57
CA HIS A 64 -7.56 1.54 -5.47
C HIS A 64 -8.81 1.80 -4.63
N ALA A 65 -9.16 3.07 -4.49
CA ALA A 65 -10.24 3.52 -3.62
C ALA A 65 -10.66 4.94 -3.98
N ARG A 66 -11.68 5.48 -3.32
CA ARG A 66 -12.03 6.88 -3.42
C ARG A 66 -11.07 7.77 -2.60
N PRO A 67 -10.81 9.03 -3.01
CA PRO A 67 -9.96 9.95 -2.25
C PRO A 67 -10.32 10.06 -0.76
N SER A 68 -11.60 10.16 -0.42
CA SER A 68 -12.07 10.23 0.97
C SER A 68 -11.74 8.97 1.79
N GLU A 69 -11.80 7.79 1.18
CA GLU A 69 -11.48 6.51 1.83
C GLU A 69 -9.99 6.41 2.13
N VAL A 70 -9.14 6.78 1.16
CA VAL A 70 -7.68 6.81 1.36
C VAL A 70 -7.28 7.80 2.43
N GLN A 71 -7.89 8.99 2.44
CA GLN A 71 -7.65 10.00 3.47
C GLN A 71 -8.06 9.51 4.86
N ARG A 72 -9.21 8.86 4.99
CA ARG A 72 -9.66 8.23 6.24
C ARG A 72 -8.68 7.16 6.70
N PHE A 73 -8.26 6.28 5.80
CA PHE A 73 -7.37 5.16 6.11
C PHE A 73 -5.97 5.64 6.51
N LYS A 74 -5.40 6.61 5.78
CA LYS A 74 -4.15 7.31 6.14
C LYS A 74 -4.20 7.91 7.54
N SER A 75 -5.35 8.45 7.95
CA SER A 75 -5.50 9.06 9.27
C SER A 75 -5.48 8.02 10.41
N GLN A 76 -5.82 6.77 10.12
CA GLN A 76 -5.80 5.66 11.08
C GLN A 76 -4.44 4.95 11.11
N ILE A 77 -3.70 4.96 9.99
CA ILE A 77 -2.46 4.20 9.83
C ILE A 77 -1.31 5.17 9.60
N THR A 78 -0.66 5.57 10.69
CA THR A 78 0.40 6.58 10.71
C THR A 78 1.63 6.22 9.87
N TYR A 79 1.85 4.93 9.62
CA TYR A 79 2.97 4.46 8.82
C TYR A 79 2.69 4.41 7.32
N LEU A 80 1.46 4.70 6.87
CA LEU A 80 1.06 4.75 5.46
C LEU A 80 0.88 6.21 5.02
N GLN A 81 1.75 6.68 4.14
CA GLN A 81 1.81 8.08 3.71
C GLN A 81 1.62 8.21 2.21
N TYR A 82 1.21 9.37 1.70
CA TYR A 82 1.29 9.63 0.26
C TYR A 82 2.77 9.66 -0.17
N ILE A 83 3.06 9.23 -1.40
CA ILE A 83 4.42 9.34 -1.96
C ILE A 83 4.71 10.77 -2.42
N THR A 84 3.67 11.49 -2.86
CA THR A 84 3.78 12.88 -3.30
C THR A 84 4.01 13.81 -2.11
N ASP A 85 5.04 14.66 -2.25
CA ASP A 85 5.31 15.74 -1.31
C ASP A 85 4.29 16.86 -1.55
N THR A 86 3.53 17.24 -0.51
CA THR A 86 2.61 18.38 -0.59
C THR A 86 3.33 19.73 -0.68
N ARG A 87 4.67 19.75 -0.68
CA ARG A 87 5.51 20.95 -0.91
C ARG A 87 5.68 21.32 -2.38
N SER A 88 5.09 20.57 -3.31
CA SER A 88 5.00 20.96 -4.74
C SER A 88 3.61 21.51 -5.03
N GLY A 89 3.36 22.74 -4.55
CA GLY A 89 2.13 23.50 -4.74
C GLY A 89 2.27 24.89 -4.12
#